data_AF-A0A0J9WDG0-F1
#
_entry.id   AF-A0A0J9WDG0-F1
#
_cell.length_a   1.000
_cell.length_b   1.000
_cell.length_c   1.000
_cell.angle_alpha   90.00
_cell.angle_beta   90.00
_cell.angle_gamma   90.00
#
_symmetry.space_group_name_H-M   'P 1'
#
loop_
_entity.id
_entity.type
_entity.pdbx_description
1 polymer ?
#
loop_
_entity_poly.entity_id
_entity_poly.type
_entity_poly.pdbx_seq_one_letter_code
_entity_poly.pdbx_strand_id
1 'polypeptide(L)'
;MSRVMNGLVQHAGGIPGVHDLAREYPRDTAESLIIVTHLLDAREFRELAILRVKGWKYPKGDTFFRKQRRKADESSDKTAAFFYRLMKNIGQGLRKECQAFTVLATPGKIPSILDWCMTPGGFLAVALRLNPDAWALAFGLPEEQGGHRVLLPDSINVERRLLDITLLAEDMGCETISRDHTDARKFQSRQLEPDRRLGLVICDGATLRNHIRDPNKKDCEARRLTTTQLALGLEHVEPGGTMVILLHKVEAWDTVTILNRFNKFSNINLYKPKPGHETRSSFYLIATNIQTQHPEALAAIEKWKAIWRVLTFEPEECHARVIRKGELSPKQLLDEFGSDLVDLGRCVWKVQAEALAKAPFTQSKKGPTRCSKPA
;
A
#
# COMPACT_ATOMS: atom_id res chain seq x y z
N MET A 1 -14.67 20.92 17.13
CA MET A 1 -15.16 20.37 15.84
C MET A 1 -16.02 21.34 15.01
N SER A 2 -16.61 22.42 15.55
CA SER A 2 -17.49 23.33 14.78
C SER A 2 -16.79 24.51 14.08
N ARG A 3 -15.56 24.92 14.47
CA ARG A 3 -14.89 26.10 13.89
C ARG A 3 -13.96 25.83 12.68
N VAL A 4 -13.67 24.56 12.35
CA VAL A 4 -12.88 24.19 11.15
C VAL A 4 -13.78 23.92 9.94
N MET A 5 -15.11 23.81 10.13
CA MET A 5 -16.06 23.49 9.06
C MET A 5 -16.69 24.69 8.35
N ASN A 6 -16.54 25.92 8.86
CA ASN A 6 -17.37 27.07 8.44
C ASN A 6 -16.65 28.15 7.61
N GLY A 7 -15.56 27.82 6.94
CA GLY A 7 -14.93 28.78 6.03
C GLY A 7 -14.17 28.09 4.94
N LEU A 8 -14.85 27.74 3.85
CA LEU A 8 -14.29 27.66 2.49
C LEU A 8 -15.46 27.63 1.49
N VAL A 9 -15.44 28.65 0.64
CA VAL A 9 -16.48 29.07 -0.30
C VAL A 9 -16.76 27.98 -1.34
N GLN A 10 -18.01 27.86 -1.79
CA GLN A 10 -18.34 27.17 -3.04
C GLN A 10 -17.60 27.87 -4.20
N HIS A 11 -16.44 27.35 -4.58
CA HIS A 11 -15.69 27.91 -5.70
C HIS A 11 -16.36 27.54 -7.02
N ALA A 12 -16.83 28.57 -7.73
CA ALA A 12 -17.25 28.49 -9.11
C ALA A 12 -16.08 27.93 -9.96
N GLY A 13 -16.25 26.74 -10.55
CA GLY A 13 -15.22 26.09 -11.36
C GLY A 13 -15.21 24.56 -11.39
N GLY A 14 -16.10 23.89 -10.64
CA GLY A 14 -16.17 22.41 -10.64
C GLY A 14 -15.05 21.72 -9.86
N ILE A 15 -14.29 22.46 -9.05
CA ILE A 15 -13.33 21.93 -8.06
C ILE A 15 -14.13 21.31 -6.89
N PRO A 16 -13.76 20.12 -6.39
CA PRO A 16 -14.43 19.50 -5.25
C PRO A 16 -14.41 20.38 -4.00
N GLY A 17 -15.57 20.56 -3.37
CA GLY A 17 -15.66 21.21 -2.06
C GLY A 17 -15.27 20.25 -0.92
N VAL A 18 -15.12 20.78 0.29
CA VAL A 18 -14.75 20.01 1.49
C VAL A 18 -15.67 18.81 1.73
N HIS A 19 -16.98 18.95 1.50
CA HIS A 19 -17.94 17.85 1.63
C HIS A 19 -17.73 16.74 0.58
N ASP A 20 -17.41 17.09 -0.66
CA ASP A 20 -17.12 16.11 -1.71
C ASP A 20 -15.83 15.34 -1.38
N LEU A 21 -14.82 16.03 -0.87
CA LEU A 21 -13.56 15.44 -0.42
C LEU A 21 -13.78 14.53 0.80
N ALA A 22 -14.48 14.99 1.82
CA ALA A 22 -14.78 14.17 3.00
C ALA A 22 -15.50 12.86 2.65
N ARG A 23 -16.31 12.84 1.59
CA ARG A 23 -16.98 11.63 1.10
C ARG A 23 -16.04 10.69 0.32
N GLU A 24 -15.05 11.21 -0.40
CA GLU A 24 -14.00 10.42 -1.06
C GLU A 24 -13.02 9.81 -0.04
N TYR A 25 -12.83 10.49 1.10
CA TYR A 25 -11.89 10.13 2.15
C TYR A 25 -12.63 9.80 3.47
N PRO A 26 -13.62 8.86 3.48
CA PRO A 26 -14.52 8.66 4.61
C PRO A 26 -13.86 7.94 5.80
N ARG A 27 -12.69 7.35 5.58
CA ARG A 27 -11.86 6.70 6.61
C ARG A 27 -10.70 7.56 7.06
N ASP A 28 -10.55 8.72 6.45
CA ASP A 28 -9.43 9.59 6.71
C ASP A 28 -9.78 10.66 7.74
N THR A 29 -8.79 10.97 8.55
CA THR A 29 -8.92 11.91 9.65
C THR A 29 -8.91 13.36 9.12
N ALA A 30 -9.19 14.34 9.97
CA ALA A 30 -9.16 15.77 9.59
C ALA A 30 -7.83 16.18 8.93
N GLU A 31 -6.77 15.43 9.21
CA GLU A 31 -5.43 15.51 8.66
C GLU A 31 -5.40 15.31 7.14
N SER A 32 -6.02 14.25 6.60
CA SER A 32 -6.05 14.05 5.14
C SER A 32 -6.81 15.17 4.43
N LEU A 33 -7.84 15.76 5.05
CA LEU A 33 -8.52 16.91 4.44
C LEU A 33 -7.57 18.11 4.29
N ILE A 34 -6.71 18.36 5.27
CA ILE A 34 -5.71 19.43 5.19
C ILE A 34 -4.72 19.15 4.04
N ILE A 35 -4.21 17.91 3.96
CA ILE A 35 -3.30 17.50 2.87
C ILE A 35 -3.98 17.67 1.51
N VAL A 36 -5.17 17.11 1.34
CA VAL A 36 -5.92 17.14 0.08
C VAL A 36 -6.22 18.57 -0.34
N THR A 37 -6.59 19.45 0.59
CA THR A 37 -6.82 20.87 0.29
C THR A 37 -5.56 21.55 -0.21
N HIS A 38 -4.41 21.32 0.42
CA HIS A 38 -3.13 21.84 -0.06
C HIS A 38 -2.79 21.33 -1.47
N LEU A 39 -3.01 20.04 -1.73
CA LEU A 39 -2.68 19.42 -3.02
C LEU A 39 -3.59 19.86 -4.17
N LEU A 40 -4.74 20.51 -3.92
CA LEU A 40 -5.60 21.03 -5.00
C LEU A 40 -4.89 22.05 -5.89
N ASP A 41 -3.83 22.70 -5.40
CA ASP A 41 -3.03 23.61 -6.21
C ASP A 41 -2.25 22.86 -7.31
N ALA A 42 -1.88 21.59 -7.08
CA ALA A 42 -1.30 20.73 -8.11
C ALA A 42 -2.35 20.33 -9.15
N ARG A 43 -2.08 20.64 -10.43
CA ARG A 43 -3.02 20.42 -11.54
C ARG A 43 -3.43 18.95 -11.65
N GLU A 44 -2.46 18.03 -11.63
CA GLU A 44 -2.67 16.60 -11.81
C GLU A 44 -3.56 16.03 -10.69
N PHE A 45 -3.34 16.46 -9.46
CA PHE A 45 -4.18 16.06 -8.33
C PHE A 45 -5.60 16.63 -8.43
N ARG A 46 -5.72 17.91 -8.79
CA ARG A 46 -7.01 18.58 -8.98
C ARG A 46 -7.87 17.86 -10.02
N GLU A 47 -7.29 17.52 -11.16
CA GLU A 47 -7.95 16.76 -12.23
C GLU A 47 -8.42 15.39 -11.72
N LEU A 48 -7.56 14.67 -10.99
CA LEU A 48 -7.91 13.41 -10.37
C LEU A 48 -9.06 13.54 -9.36
N ALA A 49 -9.01 14.53 -8.48
CA ALA A 49 -10.04 14.76 -7.46
C ALA A 49 -11.41 15.02 -8.11
N ILE A 50 -11.46 15.83 -9.16
CA ILE A 50 -12.69 16.06 -9.96
C ILE A 50 -13.23 14.75 -10.54
N LEU A 51 -12.36 13.92 -11.13
CA LEU A 51 -12.77 12.66 -11.74
C LEU A 51 -13.28 11.64 -10.73
N ARG A 52 -12.66 11.56 -9.55
CA ARG A 52 -13.11 10.70 -8.46
C ARG A 52 -14.49 11.09 -7.95
N VAL A 53 -14.71 12.39 -7.70
CA VAL A 53 -16.04 12.92 -7.32
C VAL A 53 -17.10 12.63 -8.38
N LYS A 54 -16.77 12.80 -9.67
CA LYS A 54 -17.66 12.40 -10.77
C LYS A 54 -17.97 10.90 -10.72
N GLY A 55 -16.96 10.06 -10.52
CA GLY A 55 -17.11 8.61 -10.40
C GLY A 55 -18.14 8.19 -9.35
N TRP A 56 -18.14 8.82 -8.16
CA TRP A 56 -19.11 8.54 -7.09
C TRP A 56 -20.53 8.98 -7.41
N LYS A 57 -20.70 10.02 -8.21
CA LYS A 57 -22.03 10.50 -8.62
C LYS A 57 -22.72 9.52 -9.58
N TYR A 58 -22.01 8.52 -10.10
CA TYR A 58 -22.56 7.51 -11.01
C TYR A 58 -22.52 6.08 -10.41
N PRO A 59 -23.68 5.45 -10.12
CA PRO A 59 -23.76 4.08 -9.56
C PRO A 59 -23.02 2.98 -10.37
N LYS A 60 -22.73 3.26 -11.64
CA LYS A 60 -21.94 2.35 -12.50
C LYS A 60 -20.49 2.22 -12.02
N GLY A 61 -19.91 3.28 -11.43
CA GLY A 61 -18.59 3.24 -10.80
C GLY A 61 -18.57 2.23 -9.66
N ASP A 62 -19.51 2.36 -8.72
CA ASP A 62 -19.65 1.44 -7.59
C ASP A 62 -19.78 -0.02 -8.03
N THR A 63 -20.61 -0.26 -9.05
CA THR A 63 -20.81 -1.59 -9.63
C THR A 63 -19.51 -2.13 -10.23
N PHE A 64 -18.76 -1.29 -10.96
CA PHE A 64 -17.48 -1.65 -11.56
C PHE A 64 -16.45 -2.05 -10.50
N PHE A 65 -16.25 -1.20 -9.48
CA PHE A 65 -15.30 -1.49 -8.41
C PHE A 65 -15.75 -2.68 -7.56
N ARG A 66 -17.06 -2.87 -7.31
CA ARG A 66 -17.61 -4.03 -6.60
C ARG A 66 -17.34 -5.35 -7.34
N LYS A 67 -17.52 -5.39 -8.67
CA LYS A 67 -17.21 -6.58 -9.48
C LYS A 67 -15.74 -6.95 -9.43
N GLN A 68 -14.84 -5.98 -9.56
CA GLN A 68 -13.40 -6.23 -9.47
C GLN A 68 -12.99 -6.68 -8.07
N ARG A 69 -13.57 -6.05 -7.04
CA ARG A 69 -13.40 -6.44 -5.64
C ARG A 69 -13.78 -7.90 -5.40
N ARG A 70 -14.95 -8.32 -5.87
CA ARG A 70 -15.43 -9.71 -5.79
C ARG A 70 -14.48 -10.67 -6.50
N LYS A 71 -14.02 -10.33 -7.71
CA LYS A 71 -13.05 -11.16 -8.46
C LYS A 71 -11.71 -11.30 -7.72
N ALA A 72 -11.27 -10.27 -7.00
CA ALA A 72 -10.07 -10.35 -6.19
C ALA A 72 -10.25 -11.26 -4.97
N ASP A 73 -11.45 -11.24 -4.37
CA ASP A 73 -11.77 -12.06 -3.20
C ASP A 73 -11.97 -13.54 -3.58
N GLU A 74 -12.47 -13.84 -4.80
CA GLU A 74 -12.71 -15.21 -5.28
C GLU A 74 -11.42 -15.89 -5.78
N SER A 75 -10.77 -16.70 -4.94
CA SER A 75 -9.62 -17.53 -5.30
C SER A 75 -10.02 -18.73 -6.19
N SER A 76 -10.02 -18.51 -7.50
CA SER A 76 -10.08 -19.60 -8.49
C SER A 76 -8.74 -19.75 -9.21
N ASP A 77 -8.47 -20.91 -9.80
CA ASP A 77 -7.26 -21.12 -10.63
C ASP A 77 -7.13 -20.07 -11.74
N LYS A 78 -8.27 -19.69 -12.36
CA LYS A 78 -8.32 -18.64 -13.38
C LYS A 78 -7.95 -17.27 -12.81
N THR A 79 -8.46 -16.96 -11.61
CA THR A 79 -8.16 -15.71 -10.90
C THR A 79 -6.68 -15.65 -10.50
N ALA A 80 -6.14 -16.72 -9.92
CA ALA A 80 -4.73 -16.81 -9.52
C ALA A 80 -3.80 -16.64 -10.75
N ALA A 81 -4.09 -17.33 -11.85
CA ALA A 81 -3.31 -17.21 -13.09
C ALA A 81 -3.39 -15.80 -13.69
N PHE A 82 -4.54 -15.14 -13.58
CA PHE A 82 -4.69 -13.74 -13.97
C PHE A 82 -3.81 -12.82 -13.11
N PHE A 83 -3.88 -12.92 -11.78
CA PHE A 83 -3.07 -12.09 -10.89
C PHE A 83 -1.57 -12.34 -11.04
N TYR A 84 -1.15 -13.59 -11.19
CA TYR A 84 0.24 -13.93 -11.43
C TYR A 84 0.79 -13.24 -12.69
N ARG A 85 0.04 -13.27 -13.80
CA ARG A 85 0.42 -12.54 -15.03
C ARG A 85 0.39 -11.02 -14.85
N LEU A 86 -0.64 -10.50 -14.18
CA LEU A 86 -0.76 -9.07 -13.92
C LEU A 86 0.44 -8.56 -13.11
N MET A 87 0.76 -9.21 -11.99
CA MET A 87 1.92 -8.86 -11.16
C MET A 87 3.23 -8.97 -11.94
N LYS A 88 3.42 -9.98 -12.80
CA LYS A 88 4.60 -10.04 -13.67
C LYS A 88 4.70 -8.83 -14.61
N ASN A 89 3.59 -8.40 -15.20
CA ASN A 89 3.56 -7.24 -16.09
C ASN A 89 3.83 -5.94 -15.33
N ILE A 90 3.23 -5.77 -14.15
CA ILE A 90 3.51 -4.64 -13.25
C ILE A 90 5.00 -4.66 -12.88
N GLY A 91 5.54 -5.84 -12.56
CA GLY A 91 6.91 -6.00 -12.12
C GLY A 91 7.94 -5.66 -13.21
N GLN A 92 7.62 -5.99 -14.46
CA GLN A 92 8.41 -5.54 -15.62
C GLN A 92 8.39 -4.02 -15.78
N GLY A 93 7.25 -3.37 -15.52
CA GLY A 93 7.14 -1.91 -15.54
C GLY A 93 7.94 -1.25 -14.43
N LEU A 94 7.85 -1.77 -13.20
CA LEU A 94 8.66 -1.34 -12.04
C LEU A 94 10.16 -1.41 -12.33
N ARG A 95 10.64 -2.51 -12.93
CA ARG A 95 12.02 -2.63 -13.40
C ARG A 95 12.36 -1.57 -14.46
N LYS A 96 11.52 -1.43 -15.49
CA LYS A 96 11.81 -0.58 -16.65
C LYS A 96 11.84 0.90 -16.29
N GLU A 97 10.90 1.36 -15.46
CA GLU A 97 10.72 2.79 -15.15
C GLU A 97 11.45 3.23 -13.87
N CYS A 98 11.69 2.31 -12.93
CA CYS A 98 12.26 2.64 -11.62
C CYS A 98 13.50 1.83 -11.24
N GLN A 99 14.00 0.96 -12.13
CA GLN A 99 15.12 0.02 -11.85
C GLN A 99 14.87 -0.89 -10.63
N ALA A 100 13.60 -1.02 -10.20
CA ALA A 100 13.22 -1.86 -9.08
C ALA A 100 13.50 -3.34 -9.34
N PHE A 101 13.57 -4.13 -8.26
CA PHE A 101 13.84 -5.56 -8.22
C PHE A 101 15.27 -6.02 -8.61
N THR A 102 16.19 -5.10 -8.88
CA THR A 102 17.62 -5.45 -9.02
C THR A 102 18.26 -5.41 -7.64
N VAL A 103 18.90 -6.51 -7.21
CA VAL A 103 19.66 -6.55 -5.97
C VAL A 103 21.07 -6.03 -6.27
N LEU A 104 21.57 -5.12 -5.42
CA LEU A 104 22.94 -4.64 -5.55
C LEU A 104 23.92 -5.79 -5.30
N ALA A 105 24.79 -6.06 -6.28
CA ALA A 105 25.82 -7.08 -6.14
C ALA A 105 26.83 -6.63 -5.08
N THR A 106 26.99 -7.44 -4.03
CA THR A 106 28.03 -7.24 -3.02
C THR A 106 29.04 -8.37 -3.14
N PRO A 107 30.35 -8.07 -3.33
CA PRO A 107 31.37 -9.12 -3.45
C PRO A 107 31.31 -10.13 -2.30
N GLY A 108 31.29 -11.42 -2.64
CA GLY A 108 31.25 -12.50 -1.66
C GLY A 108 29.89 -12.74 -1.00
N LYS A 109 28.83 -12.03 -1.39
CA LYS A 109 27.46 -12.26 -0.91
C LYS A 109 26.54 -12.74 -2.02
N ILE A 110 25.71 -13.73 -1.68
CA ILE A 110 24.62 -14.18 -2.53
C ILE A 110 23.49 -13.13 -2.48
N PRO A 111 23.01 -12.63 -3.64
CA PRO A 111 21.86 -11.74 -3.67
C PRO A 111 20.66 -12.37 -2.94
N SER A 112 19.92 -11.58 -2.18
CA SER A 112 18.88 -12.10 -1.30
C SER A 112 17.61 -11.27 -1.37
N ILE A 113 16.46 -11.95 -1.38
CA ILE A 113 15.15 -11.35 -1.59
C ILE A 113 14.19 -11.79 -0.47
N LEU A 114 13.46 -10.86 0.11
CA LEU A 114 12.33 -11.11 1.01
C LEU A 114 11.03 -10.70 0.33
N ASP A 115 10.05 -11.59 0.24
CA ASP A 115 8.70 -11.25 -0.22
C ASP A 115 7.68 -11.59 0.86
N TRP A 116 7.11 -10.56 1.51
CA TRP A 116 6.21 -10.75 2.64
C TRP A 116 4.83 -11.30 2.27
N CYS A 117 4.40 -11.09 1.03
CA CYS A 117 3.05 -11.41 0.57
C CYS A 117 3.11 -11.92 -0.87
N MET A 118 3.89 -12.97 -1.06
CA MET A 118 4.28 -13.50 -2.35
C MET A 118 3.07 -13.92 -3.20
N THR A 119 2.07 -14.58 -2.62
CA THR A 119 0.99 -15.24 -3.36
C THR A 119 0.25 -14.30 -4.34
N PRO A 120 0.15 -14.64 -5.64
CA PRO A 120 0.52 -15.90 -6.31
C PRO A 120 1.99 -16.04 -6.78
N GLY A 121 2.82 -15.00 -6.66
CA GLY A 121 4.27 -15.07 -6.85
C GLY A 121 4.83 -14.26 -8.02
N GLY A 122 4.02 -13.38 -8.61
CA GLY A 122 4.38 -12.72 -9.86
C GLY A 122 5.55 -11.74 -9.72
N PHE A 123 5.64 -11.01 -8.61
CA PHE A 123 6.78 -10.11 -8.36
C PHE A 123 8.05 -10.87 -8.04
N LEU A 124 8.01 -11.85 -7.14
CA LEU A 124 9.17 -12.69 -6.87
C LEU A 124 9.69 -13.40 -8.11
N ALA A 125 8.80 -13.88 -9.00
CA ALA A 125 9.20 -14.47 -10.28
C ALA A 125 9.95 -13.47 -11.19
N VAL A 126 9.57 -12.19 -11.18
CA VAL A 126 10.29 -11.15 -11.92
C VAL A 126 11.64 -10.87 -11.26
N ALA A 127 11.69 -10.76 -9.93
CA ALA A 127 12.91 -10.46 -9.19
C ALA A 127 13.95 -11.58 -9.32
N LEU A 128 13.56 -12.85 -9.17
CA LEU A 128 14.47 -14.00 -9.37
C LEU A 128 15.01 -14.09 -10.79
N ARG A 129 14.20 -13.73 -11.81
CA ARG A 129 14.68 -13.69 -13.19
C ARG A 129 15.75 -12.61 -13.40
N LEU A 130 15.68 -11.51 -12.66
CA LEU A 130 16.66 -10.41 -12.74
C LEU A 130 17.92 -10.69 -11.92
N ASN A 131 17.82 -11.57 -10.92
CA ASN A 131 18.90 -11.94 -10.03
C ASN A 131 18.99 -13.49 -10.02
N PRO A 132 19.56 -14.12 -11.07
CA PRO A 132 19.49 -15.56 -11.27
C PRO A 132 20.14 -16.38 -10.14
N ASP A 133 21.16 -15.80 -9.50
CA ASP A 133 21.86 -16.42 -8.37
C ASP A 133 21.23 -16.10 -7.00
N ALA A 134 20.11 -15.37 -6.99
CA ALA A 134 19.50 -14.93 -5.74
C ALA A 134 18.84 -16.08 -4.97
N TRP A 135 18.99 -16.04 -3.66
CA TRP A 135 18.18 -16.79 -2.73
C TRP A 135 16.98 -15.95 -2.27
N ALA A 136 15.82 -16.56 -2.08
CA ALA A 136 14.63 -15.86 -1.62
C ALA A 136 13.95 -16.52 -0.43
N LEU A 137 13.51 -15.70 0.52
CA LEU A 137 12.52 -16.05 1.54
C LEU A 137 11.19 -15.43 1.16
N ALA A 138 10.15 -16.25 1.10
CA ALA A 138 8.84 -15.80 0.67
C ALA A 138 7.75 -16.25 1.64
N PHE A 139 6.93 -15.31 2.09
CA PHE A 139 5.77 -15.54 2.92
C PHE A 139 4.49 -15.40 2.09
N GLY A 140 3.48 -16.19 2.40
CA GLY A 140 2.16 -16.07 1.79
C GLY A 140 1.08 -16.52 2.76
N LEU A 141 -0.14 -16.00 2.61
CA LEU A 141 -1.26 -16.50 3.41
C LEU A 141 -1.69 -17.88 2.87
N PRO A 142 -1.98 -18.87 3.72
CA PRO A 142 -2.51 -20.16 3.26
C PRO A 142 -3.86 -20.03 2.54
N GLU A 143 -4.14 -20.89 1.57
CA GLU A 143 -5.39 -20.85 0.77
C GLU A 143 -6.63 -21.00 1.66
N GLU A 144 -6.56 -21.88 2.68
CA GLU A 144 -7.62 -22.12 3.66
C GLU A 144 -7.94 -20.91 4.55
N GLN A 145 -7.03 -19.93 4.62
CA GLN A 145 -7.23 -18.66 5.33
C GLN A 145 -7.63 -17.51 4.40
N GLY A 146 -7.85 -17.80 3.11
CA GLY A 146 -8.21 -16.83 2.08
C GLY A 146 -7.04 -16.36 1.22
N GLY A 147 -5.86 -16.97 1.35
CA GLY A 147 -4.73 -16.73 0.48
C GLY A 147 -4.96 -17.17 -0.97
N HIS A 148 -4.19 -16.60 -1.90
CA HIS A 148 -4.20 -17.06 -3.29
C HIS A 148 -3.26 -18.27 -3.47
N ARG A 149 -3.65 -19.19 -4.35
CA ARG A 149 -2.78 -20.28 -4.80
C ARG A 149 -1.41 -19.77 -5.25
N VAL A 150 -0.36 -20.45 -4.79
CA VAL A 150 1.01 -20.20 -5.21
C VAL A 150 1.20 -20.70 -6.65
N LEU A 151 1.63 -19.81 -7.54
CA LEU A 151 1.95 -20.11 -8.95
C LEU A 151 3.42 -19.86 -9.28
N LEU A 152 4.22 -19.47 -8.30
CA LEU A 152 5.67 -19.43 -8.43
C LEU A 152 6.20 -20.86 -8.58
N PRO A 153 6.99 -21.18 -9.62
CA PRO A 153 7.59 -22.50 -9.80
C PRO A 153 8.56 -22.85 -8.66
N ASP A 154 8.55 -24.11 -8.23
CA ASP A 154 9.48 -24.62 -7.22
C ASP A 154 10.93 -24.43 -7.64
N SER A 155 11.77 -24.06 -6.68
CA SER A 155 13.19 -23.82 -6.87
C SER A 155 13.90 -24.04 -5.55
N ILE A 156 15.09 -24.65 -5.59
CA ILE A 156 15.94 -24.84 -4.41
C ILE A 156 16.41 -23.51 -3.79
N ASN A 157 16.39 -22.42 -4.58
CA ASN A 157 16.77 -21.09 -4.14
C ASN A 157 15.62 -20.32 -3.48
N VAL A 158 14.44 -20.91 -3.34
CA VAL A 158 13.26 -20.24 -2.79
C VAL A 158 12.73 -21.02 -1.59
N GLU A 159 12.89 -20.45 -0.41
CA GLU A 159 12.23 -20.91 0.80
C GLU A 159 10.85 -20.25 0.91
N ARG A 160 9.79 -21.05 0.99
CA ARG A 160 8.41 -20.56 1.11
C ARG A 160 7.80 -20.93 2.44
N ARG A 161 7.11 -19.98 3.06
CA ARG A 161 6.39 -20.17 4.31
C ARG A 161 4.97 -19.67 4.16
N LEU A 162 4.00 -20.57 4.37
CA LEU A 162 2.58 -20.22 4.30
C LEU A 162 2.05 -20.00 5.71
N LEU A 163 1.87 -18.74 6.10
CA LEU A 163 1.39 -18.32 7.41
C LEU A 163 0.85 -16.88 7.36
N ASP A 164 0.07 -16.48 8.36
CA ASP A 164 -0.34 -15.08 8.54
C ASP A 164 0.79 -14.29 9.20
N ILE A 165 1.41 -13.39 8.44
CA ILE A 165 2.55 -12.60 8.91
C ILE A 165 2.16 -11.62 10.03
N THR A 166 0.88 -11.32 10.21
CA THR A 166 0.41 -10.48 11.33
C THR A 166 0.50 -11.18 12.69
N LEU A 167 0.77 -12.50 12.69
CA LEU A 167 0.91 -13.36 13.87
C LEU A 167 2.37 -13.67 14.23
N LEU A 168 3.34 -12.97 13.63
CA LEU A 168 4.77 -13.09 13.93
C LEU A 168 5.15 -12.31 15.19
N ALA A 169 4.63 -12.71 16.35
CA ALA A 169 4.79 -11.96 17.59
C ALA A 169 6.25 -11.85 18.05
N GLU A 170 7.01 -12.95 17.99
CA GLU A 170 8.43 -12.96 18.40
C GLU A 170 9.28 -12.06 17.50
N ASP A 171 9.09 -12.10 16.18
CA ASP A 171 9.78 -11.19 15.23
C ASP A 171 9.40 -9.72 15.50
N MET A 172 8.16 -9.47 15.90
CA MET A 172 7.65 -8.15 16.31
C MET A 172 8.07 -7.76 17.74
N GLY A 173 8.96 -8.50 18.40
CA GLY A 173 9.52 -8.19 19.71
C GLY A 173 8.65 -8.58 20.90
N CYS A 174 7.72 -9.52 20.72
CA CYS A 174 6.78 -9.98 21.74
C CYS A 174 6.93 -11.48 21.99
N GLU A 175 7.86 -11.85 22.88
CA GLU A 175 8.18 -13.25 23.20
C GLU A 175 7.20 -13.91 24.17
N THR A 176 6.49 -13.10 24.97
CA THR A 176 5.49 -13.59 25.92
C THR A 176 4.11 -13.09 25.55
N ILE A 177 3.20 -14.02 25.27
CA ILE A 177 1.78 -13.74 25.02
C ILE A 177 0.95 -14.28 26.19
N SER A 178 0.02 -13.46 26.68
CA SER A 178 -0.89 -13.91 27.74
C SER A 178 -1.69 -15.13 27.29
N ARG A 179 -1.81 -16.13 28.18
CA ARG A 179 -2.61 -17.33 27.92
C ARG A 179 -4.09 -17.04 27.73
N ASP A 180 -4.55 -15.90 28.24
CA ASP A 180 -5.95 -15.45 28.14
C ASP A 180 -6.24 -14.73 26.82
N HIS A 181 -5.23 -14.47 25.99
CA HIS A 181 -5.44 -13.87 24.67
C HIS A 181 -6.15 -14.86 23.75
N THR A 182 -7.23 -14.42 23.10
CA THR A 182 -8.08 -15.27 22.23
C THR A 182 -7.30 -15.96 21.11
N ASP A 183 -6.29 -15.30 20.58
CA ASP A 183 -5.40 -15.83 19.53
C ASP A 183 -4.07 -16.39 20.05
N ALA A 184 -3.89 -16.60 21.36
CA ALA A 184 -2.60 -16.99 21.96
C ALA A 184 -1.92 -18.17 21.25
N ARG A 185 -2.71 -19.17 20.85
CA ARG A 185 -2.22 -20.39 20.17
C ARG A 185 -1.94 -20.21 18.67
N LYS A 186 -2.33 -19.08 18.06
CA LYS A 186 -2.15 -18.81 16.63
C LYS A 186 -0.84 -18.08 16.33
N PHE A 187 -0.26 -17.42 17.32
CA PHE A 187 1.02 -16.73 17.17
C PHE A 187 2.13 -17.73 16.84
N GLN A 188 3.01 -17.32 15.93
CA GLN A 188 4.10 -18.13 15.43
C GLN A 188 5.36 -17.87 16.24
N SER A 189 6.21 -18.89 16.38
CA SER A 189 7.59 -18.71 16.82
C SER A 189 8.36 -17.89 15.79
N ARG A 190 9.49 -17.31 16.21
CA ARG A 190 10.37 -16.50 15.36
C ARG A 190 10.62 -17.14 14.01
N GLN A 191 10.36 -16.38 12.95
CA GLN A 191 10.55 -16.81 11.57
C GLN A 191 11.82 -16.20 10.95
N LEU A 192 12.28 -15.05 11.43
CA LEU A 192 13.45 -14.39 10.90
C LEU A 192 14.63 -14.50 11.86
N GLU A 193 15.78 -14.88 11.31
CA GLU A 193 17.04 -14.78 12.00
C GLU A 193 17.35 -13.31 12.31
N PRO A 194 17.62 -12.93 13.57
CA PRO A 194 17.73 -11.53 14.00
C PRO A 194 18.71 -10.68 13.18
N ASP A 195 19.82 -11.28 12.76
CA ASP A 195 20.91 -10.59 12.04
C ASP A 195 20.83 -10.77 10.52
N ARG A 196 19.86 -11.53 10.02
CA ARG A 196 19.72 -11.74 8.58
C ARG A 196 19.19 -10.47 7.92
N ARG A 197 19.89 -10.03 6.88
CA ARG A 197 19.52 -8.88 6.06
C ARG A 197 19.41 -9.32 4.61
N LEU A 198 18.48 -8.72 3.87
CA LEU A 198 18.17 -9.05 2.49
C LEU A 198 18.28 -7.82 1.59
N GLY A 199 18.90 -7.98 0.42
CA GLY A 199 19.19 -6.86 -0.48
C GLY A 199 17.94 -6.24 -1.11
N LEU A 200 16.85 -7.01 -1.23
CA LEU A 200 15.56 -6.57 -1.75
C LEU A 200 14.41 -7.08 -0.87
N VAL A 201 13.51 -6.19 -0.50
CA VAL A 201 12.28 -6.53 0.23
C VAL A 201 11.04 -6.10 -0.56
N ILE A 202 10.05 -6.97 -0.66
CA ILE A 202 8.78 -6.74 -1.34
C ILE A 202 7.65 -6.78 -0.31
N CYS A 203 6.88 -5.70 -0.25
CA CYS A 203 5.75 -5.50 0.64
C CYS A 203 4.49 -5.20 -0.20
N ASP A 204 3.89 -6.22 -0.82
CA ASP A 204 2.69 -6.09 -1.68
C ASP A 204 1.40 -6.63 -1.02
N GLY A 205 1.43 -6.85 0.29
CA GLY A 205 0.30 -7.38 1.04
C GLY A 205 -0.85 -6.40 1.18
N ALA A 206 -2.04 -6.84 0.79
CA ALA A 206 -3.30 -6.13 1.07
C ALA A 206 -4.36 -7.11 1.59
N THR A 207 -5.14 -6.67 2.59
CA THR A 207 -6.19 -7.53 3.13
C THR A 207 -7.37 -7.69 2.16
N LEU A 208 -7.81 -8.93 1.91
CA LEU A 208 -9.01 -9.20 1.10
C LEU A 208 -10.27 -9.21 1.97
N ARG A 209 -11.41 -8.86 1.37
CA ARG A 209 -12.65 -8.58 2.13
C ARG A 209 -13.35 -9.83 2.66
N ASN A 210 -12.97 -11.00 2.16
CA ASN A 210 -13.50 -12.32 2.53
C ASN A 210 -12.59 -13.10 3.48
N HIS A 211 -11.45 -12.56 3.92
CA HIS A 211 -10.66 -13.22 4.96
C HIS A 211 -11.56 -13.46 6.18
N ILE A 212 -11.49 -14.67 6.76
CA ILE A 212 -12.20 -14.99 8.01
C ILE A 212 -11.58 -14.11 9.09
N ARG A 213 -12.35 -13.16 9.61
CA ARG A 213 -11.89 -12.14 10.55
C ARG A 213 -12.72 -12.18 11.82
N ASP A 214 -12.08 -11.84 12.93
CA ASP A 214 -12.81 -11.41 14.11
C ASP A 214 -13.61 -10.13 13.76
N PRO A 215 -14.95 -10.13 13.87
CA PRO A 215 -15.78 -8.97 13.59
C PRO A 215 -15.36 -7.72 14.37
N ASN A 216 -14.77 -7.89 15.55
CA ASN A 216 -14.35 -6.81 16.43
C ASN A 216 -13.01 -6.17 16.02
N LYS A 217 -12.23 -6.81 15.13
CA LYS A 217 -10.89 -6.35 14.70
C LYS A 217 -10.84 -5.85 13.26
N LYS A 218 -12.00 -5.70 12.61
CA LYS A 218 -12.12 -5.52 11.15
C LYS A 218 -11.30 -4.37 10.57
N ASP A 219 -11.15 -3.28 11.33
CA ASP A 219 -10.42 -2.07 10.91
C ASP A 219 -8.93 -2.08 11.30
N CYS A 220 -8.52 -2.98 12.20
CA CYS A 220 -7.13 -3.09 12.66
C CYS A 220 -6.25 -3.91 11.70
N GLU A 221 -6.81 -4.96 11.06
CA GLU A 221 -6.03 -5.93 10.29
C GLU A 221 -5.23 -5.33 9.13
N ALA A 222 -5.81 -4.38 8.39
CA ALA A 222 -5.09 -3.71 7.31
C ALA A 222 -3.88 -2.93 7.83
N ARG A 223 -4.03 -2.28 8.99
CA ARG A 223 -2.95 -1.55 9.64
C ARG A 223 -1.92 -2.51 10.24
N ARG A 224 -2.33 -3.58 10.92
CA ARG A 224 -1.44 -4.65 11.42
C ARG A 224 -0.60 -5.26 10.29
N LEU A 225 -1.22 -5.58 9.16
CA LEU A 225 -0.52 -6.09 7.98
C LEU A 225 0.50 -5.08 7.43
N THR A 226 0.09 -3.82 7.29
CA THR A 226 0.97 -2.76 6.80
C THR A 226 2.16 -2.55 7.74
N THR A 227 1.91 -2.42 9.05
CA THR A 227 2.97 -2.19 10.03
C THR A 227 3.91 -3.39 10.17
N THR A 228 3.42 -4.62 10.02
CA THR A 228 4.27 -5.82 10.02
C THR A 228 5.22 -5.80 8.82
N GLN A 229 4.70 -5.58 7.62
CA GLN A 229 5.51 -5.49 6.40
C GLN A 229 6.53 -4.36 6.46
N LEU A 230 6.17 -3.20 7.01
CA LEU A 230 7.06 -2.04 7.12
C LEU A 230 8.13 -2.25 8.20
N ALA A 231 7.75 -2.70 9.40
CA ALA A 231 8.68 -2.92 10.51
C ALA A 231 9.72 -3.99 10.17
N LEU A 232 9.25 -5.20 9.85
CA LEU A 232 10.16 -6.31 9.58
C LEU A 232 10.86 -6.13 8.23
N GLY A 233 10.21 -5.50 7.25
CA GLY A 233 10.87 -5.17 5.99
C GLY A 233 12.03 -4.20 6.15
N LEU A 234 11.87 -3.13 6.94
CA LEU A 234 12.94 -2.15 7.20
C LEU A 234 14.02 -2.70 8.14
N GLU A 235 13.65 -3.53 9.11
CA GLU A 235 14.59 -4.20 10.01
C GLU A 235 15.49 -5.20 9.27
N HIS A 236 14.94 -5.88 8.26
CA HIS A 236 15.64 -6.95 7.53
C HIS A 236 16.14 -6.56 6.14
N VAL A 237 16.08 -5.29 5.72
CA VAL A 237 16.74 -4.85 4.49
C VAL A 237 18.23 -4.60 4.74
N GLU A 238 19.10 -4.92 3.78
CA GLU A 238 20.52 -4.56 3.87
C GLU A 238 20.74 -3.04 3.83
N PRO A 239 21.79 -2.50 4.48
CA PRO A 239 22.24 -1.13 4.22
C PRO A 239 22.47 -0.92 2.71
N GLY A 240 21.90 0.15 2.17
CA GLY A 240 21.94 0.43 0.72
C GLY A 240 20.90 -0.35 -0.10
N GLY A 241 20.17 -1.28 0.51
CA GLY A 241 19.18 -2.15 -0.13
C GLY A 241 17.93 -1.42 -0.60
N THR A 242 16.98 -2.21 -1.14
CA THR A 242 15.75 -1.70 -1.75
C THR A 242 14.49 -2.30 -1.10
N MET A 243 13.47 -1.47 -0.88
CA MET A 243 12.11 -1.88 -0.54
C MET A 243 11.14 -1.46 -1.63
N VAL A 244 10.26 -2.38 -2.05
CA VAL A 244 9.13 -2.11 -2.95
C VAL A 244 7.83 -2.30 -2.19
N ILE A 245 7.08 -1.22 -1.97
CA ILE A 245 5.98 -1.18 -1.01
C ILE A 245 4.68 -0.74 -1.70
N LEU A 246 3.63 -1.56 -1.60
CA LEU A 246 2.28 -1.22 -2.05
C LEU A 246 1.66 -0.20 -1.09
N LEU A 247 1.26 0.94 -1.64
CA LEU A 247 0.55 2.00 -0.91
C LEU A 247 -0.71 2.40 -1.68
N HIS A 248 -1.59 3.15 -1.03
CA HIS A 248 -2.85 3.62 -1.61
C HIS A 248 -3.02 5.09 -1.34
N LYS A 249 -3.44 5.86 -2.36
CA LYS A 249 -3.73 7.31 -2.24
C LYS A 249 -2.51 8.09 -1.71
N VAL A 250 -1.74 8.69 -2.61
CA VAL A 250 -0.54 9.49 -2.24
C VAL A 250 -0.88 10.54 -1.18
N GLU A 251 -2.08 11.11 -1.28
CA GLU A 251 -2.64 12.15 -0.42
C GLU A 251 -3.24 11.68 0.92
N ALA A 252 -3.33 10.38 1.19
CA ALA A 252 -3.87 9.88 2.46
C ALA A 252 -2.86 10.09 3.58
N TRP A 253 -3.33 10.51 4.77
CA TRP A 253 -2.47 10.85 5.90
C TRP A 253 -1.46 9.75 6.27
N ASP A 254 -1.91 8.49 6.37
CA ASP A 254 -1.02 7.36 6.66
C ASP A 254 0.04 7.16 5.56
N THR A 255 -0.34 7.36 4.30
CA THR A 255 0.59 7.25 3.16
C THR A 255 1.62 8.37 3.18
N VAL A 256 1.18 9.61 3.40
CA VAL A 256 2.06 10.79 3.44
C VAL A 256 3.07 10.68 4.58
N THR A 257 2.66 10.21 5.76
CA THR A 257 3.56 9.99 6.89
C THR A 257 4.60 8.91 6.59
N ILE A 258 4.22 7.82 5.90
CA ILE A 258 5.15 6.80 5.42
C ILE A 258 6.15 7.40 4.42
N LEU A 259 5.67 8.14 3.41
CA LEU A 259 6.52 8.76 2.40
C LEU A 259 7.54 9.71 3.02
N ASN A 260 7.09 10.61 3.91
CA ASN A 260 7.96 11.54 4.62
C ASN A 260 9.03 10.79 5.44
N ARG A 261 8.65 9.72 6.17
CA ARG A 261 9.61 8.91 6.93
C ARG A 261 10.68 8.31 6.04
N PHE A 262 10.30 7.60 4.97
CA PHE A 262 11.28 7.01 4.05
C PHE A 262 12.16 8.05 3.37
N ASN A 263 11.65 9.25 3.08
CA ASN A 263 12.43 10.35 2.49
C ASN A 263 13.63 10.77 3.38
N LYS A 264 13.54 10.57 4.69
CA LYS A 264 14.61 10.96 5.64
C LYS A 264 15.82 10.04 5.62
N PHE A 265 15.68 8.80 5.16
CA PHE A 265 16.73 7.77 5.27
C PHE A 265 16.90 6.93 4.00
N SER A 266 16.25 7.30 2.90
CA SER A 266 16.34 6.57 1.63
C SER A 266 16.04 7.49 0.45
N ASN A 267 16.42 7.06 -0.75
CA ASN A 267 15.97 7.69 -1.99
C ASN A 267 14.62 7.08 -2.37
N ILE A 268 13.59 7.91 -2.48
CA ILE A 268 12.23 7.44 -2.79
C ILE A 268 11.77 7.83 -4.20
N ASN A 269 11.03 6.93 -4.84
CA ASN A 269 10.32 7.20 -6.08
C ASN A 269 8.95 6.49 -6.06
N LEU A 270 7.97 7.02 -6.78
CA LEU A 270 6.63 6.46 -6.86
C LEU A 270 6.35 5.89 -8.24
N TYR A 271 5.72 4.72 -8.28
CA TYR A 271 5.32 4.07 -9.51
C TYR A 271 3.84 3.73 -9.52
N LYS A 272 3.15 4.19 -10.56
CA LYS A 272 1.75 3.89 -10.82
C LYS A 272 1.63 2.89 -11.96
N PRO A 273 1.14 1.66 -11.73
CA PRO A 273 0.98 0.70 -12.81
C PRO A 273 -0.02 1.19 -13.87
N LYS A 274 0.36 1.07 -15.15
CA LYS A 274 -0.44 1.51 -16.31
C LYS A 274 -1.43 0.46 -16.82
N PRO A 275 -1.16 -0.85 -16.79
CA PRO A 275 -2.19 -1.86 -17.00
C PRO A 275 -2.64 -2.54 -15.70
N GLY A 276 -3.93 -2.82 -15.60
CA GLY A 276 -4.61 -3.54 -14.53
C GLY A 276 -4.97 -2.70 -13.29
N HIS A 277 -4.07 -1.83 -12.82
CA HIS A 277 -4.25 -1.02 -11.60
C HIS A 277 -4.31 0.49 -11.83
N GLU A 278 -4.38 0.95 -13.07
CA GLU A 278 -4.33 2.37 -13.44
C GLU A 278 -5.51 3.17 -12.86
N THR A 279 -6.73 2.60 -12.87
CA THR A 279 -7.92 3.25 -12.28
C THR A 279 -7.99 3.16 -10.76
N ARG A 280 -7.17 2.30 -10.13
CA ARG A 280 -7.15 2.09 -8.68
C ARG A 280 -6.44 3.23 -7.97
N SER A 281 -6.55 3.31 -6.65
CA SER A 281 -5.72 4.21 -5.85
C SER A 281 -4.36 3.61 -5.47
N SER A 282 -4.12 2.32 -5.76
CA SER A 282 -2.86 1.65 -5.47
C SER A 282 -1.71 2.19 -6.32
N PHE A 283 -0.54 2.29 -5.72
CA PHE A 283 0.73 2.61 -6.36
C PHE A 283 1.85 1.98 -5.52
N TYR A 284 3.08 2.05 -6.01
CA TYR A 284 4.24 1.51 -5.32
C TYR A 284 5.17 2.64 -4.90
N LEU A 285 5.62 2.61 -3.66
CA LEU A 285 6.82 3.30 -3.20
C LEU A 285 8.02 2.39 -3.49
N ILE A 286 9.04 2.94 -4.12
CA ILE A 286 10.34 2.31 -4.31
C ILE A 286 11.32 3.12 -3.44
N ALA A 287 11.76 2.54 -2.34
CA ALA A 287 12.79 3.10 -1.48
C ALA A 287 14.12 2.39 -1.74
N THR A 288 15.16 3.14 -2.10
CA THR A 288 16.49 2.61 -2.44
C THR A 288 17.55 3.29 -1.59
N ASN A 289 18.76 2.72 -1.54
CA ASN A 289 19.85 3.25 -0.74
C ASN A 289 19.45 3.46 0.73
N ILE A 290 18.77 2.45 1.30
CA ILE A 290 18.21 2.57 2.65
C ILE A 290 19.33 2.61 3.69
N GLN A 291 19.32 3.67 4.50
CA GLN A 291 20.25 3.87 5.61
C GLN A 291 19.66 3.24 6.88
N THR A 292 19.79 1.93 7.05
CA THR A 292 19.11 1.18 8.12
C THR A 292 19.50 1.59 9.54
N GLN A 293 20.70 2.16 9.72
CA GLN A 293 21.18 2.65 11.01
C GLN A 293 20.86 4.14 11.24
N HIS A 294 20.17 4.80 10.30
CA HIS A 294 19.76 6.18 10.49
C HIS A 294 18.75 6.27 11.66
N PRO A 295 18.84 7.27 12.56
CA PRO A 295 17.95 7.35 13.72
C PRO A 295 16.46 7.32 13.37
N GLU A 296 16.06 7.97 12.28
CA GLU A 296 14.67 7.95 11.79
C GLU A 296 14.22 6.57 11.29
N ALA A 297 15.13 5.75 10.74
CA ALA A 297 14.81 4.39 10.32
C ALA A 297 14.55 3.49 11.54
N LEU A 298 15.43 3.57 12.55
CA LEU A 298 15.28 2.85 13.82
C LEU A 298 13.99 3.27 14.54
N ALA A 299 13.73 4.58 14.62
CA ALA A 299 12.50 5.11 15.21
C ALA A 299 11.25 4.66 14.45
N ALA A 300 11.31 4.52 13.12
CA ALA A 300 10.20 4.01 12.32
C ALA A 300 9.91 2.53 12.62
N ILE A 301 10.93 1.68 12.73
CA ILE A 301 10.77 0.26 13.13
C ILE A 301 10.07 0.17 14.49
N GLU A 302 10.59 0.87 15.51
CA GLU A 302 10.03 0.87 16.86
C GLU A 302 8.58 1.36 16.87
N LYS A 303 8.30 2.43 16.13
CA LYS A 303 6.95 2.98 15.99
C LYS A 303 5.98 1.97 15.37
N TRP A 304 6.37 1.30 14.29
CA TRP A 304 5.51 0.33 13.62
C TRP A 304 5.31 -0.94 14.46
N LYS A 305 6.34 -1.41 15.18
CA LYS A 305 6.20 -2.51 16.16
C LYS A 305 5.26 -2.13 17.30
N ALA A 306 5.36 -0.91 17.84
CA ALA A 306 4.46 -0.40 18.87
C ALA A 306 3.00 -0.28 18.38
N ILE A 307 2.78 0.20 17.14
CA ILE A 307 1.44 0.22 16.54
C ILE A 307 0.89 -1.20 16.38
N TRP A 308 1.67 -2.13 15.84
CA TRP A 308 1.23 -3.52 15.73
C TRP A 308 0.86 -4.10 17.09
N ARG A 309 1.68 -3.85 18.13
CA ARG A 309 1.45 -4.36 19.49
C ARG A 309 0.14 -3.83 20.07
N VAL A 310 -0.10 -2.52 20.02
CA VAL A 310 -1.35 -1.93 20.56
C VAL A 310 -2.58 -2.44 19.82
N LEU A 311 -2.50 -2.60 18.50
CA LEU A 311 -3.61 -3.12 17.69
C LEU A 311 -3.86 -4.62 17.90
N THR A 312 -2.87 -5.33 18.40
CA THR A 312 -2.94 -6.78 18.61
C THR A 312 -3.47 -7.11 20.01
N PHE A 313 -2.98 -6.41 21.04
CA PHE A 313 -3.19 -6.80 22.43
C PHE A 313 -4.03 -5.82 23.26
N GLU A 314 -4.15 -4.56 22.85
CA GLU A 314 -4.76 -3.52 23.69
C GLU A 314 -6.18 -3.15 23.22
N PRO A 315 -7.04 -2.66 24.14
CA PRO A 315 -8.35 -2.11 23.80
C PRO A 315 -8.29 -0.94 22.82
N GLU A 316 -9.37 -0.73 22.04
CA GLU A 316 -9.46 0.28 20.98
C GLU A 316 -9.16 1.71 21.46
N GLU A 317 -9.51 2.02 22.71
CA GLU A 317 -9.30 3.34 23.32
C GLU A 317 -7.81 3.70 23.43
N CYS A 318 -6.93 2.69 23.45
CA CYS A 318 -5.48 2.90 23.51
C CYS A 318 -4.86 3.18 22.13
N HIS A 319 -5.54 2.83 21.03
CA HIS A 319 -4.97 2.79 19.69
C HIS A 319 -4.56 4.17 19.20
N ALA A 320 -5.47 5.14 19.26
CA ALA A 320 -5.27 6.49 18.73
C ALA A 320 -4.07 7.20 19.39
N ARG A 321 -3.87 7.00 20.70
CA ARG A 321 -2.76 7.56 21.45
C ARG A 321 -1.42 7.09 20.90
N VAL A 322 -1.26 5.78 20.69
CA VAL A 322 0.00 5.20 20.21
C VAL A 322 0.22 5.53 18.74
N ILE A 323 -0.82 5.45 17.90
CA ILE A 323 -0.74 5.76 16.47
C ILE A 323 -0.30 7.21 16.25
N ARG A 324 -0.82 8.18 17.01
CA ARG A 324 -0.49 9.60 16.83
C ARG A 324 0.74 10.09 17.60
N LYS A 325 1.26 9.31 18.56
CA LYS A 325 2.40 9.72 19.38
C LYS A 325 3.62 10.08 18.51
N GLY A 326 4.09 11.31 18.61
CA GLY A 326 5.27 11.79 17.88
C GLY A 326 5.05 12.00 16.37
N GLU A 327 3.82 11.95 15.89
CA GLU A 327 3.52 12.36 14.51
C GLU A 327 3.51 13.89 14.42
N LEU A 328 4.00 14.42 13.29
CA LEU A 328 3.86 15.83 12.96
C LEU A 328 2.39 16.20 12.80
N SER A 329 2.04 17.46 13.08
CA SER A 329 0.77 17.97 12.60
C SER A 329 0.79 18.05 11.06
N PRO A 330 -0.37 18.01 10.39
CA PRO A 330 -0.44 18.12 8.93
C PRO A 330 0.21 19.39 8.39
N LYS A 331 0.11 20.50 9.12
CA LYS A 331 0.75 21.77 8.73
C LYS A 331 2.27 21.66 8.75
N GLN A 332 2.83 21.17 9.86
CA GLN A 332 4.28 20.96 9.98
C GLN A 332 4.81 20.00 8.92
N LEU A 333 4.05 18.93 8.62
CA LEU A 333 4.43 18.00 7.57
C LEU A 333 4.42 18.68 6.20
N LEU A 334 3.42 19.50 5.89
CA LEU A 334 3.38 20.24 4.62
C LEU A 334 4.49 21.28 4.52
N ASP A 335 4.84 21.93 5.63
CA ASP A 335 5.97 22.85 5.68
C ASP A 335 7.31 22.13 5.40
N GLU A 336 7.46 20.88 5.88
CA GLU A 336 8.67 20.06 5.71
C GLU A 336 8.74 19.34 4.36
N PHE A 337 7.63 18.79 3.88
CA PHE A 337 7.59 17.79 2.80
C PHE A 337 6.54 18.09 1.71
N GLY A 338 5.82 19.22 1.80
CA GLY A 338 4.70 19.52 0.89
C GLY A 338 5.11 19.62 -0.59
N SER A 339 6.23 20.28 -0.87
CA SER A 339 6.74 20.40 -2.26
C SER A 339 7.17 19.05 -2.82
N ASP A 340 7.96 18.28 -2.06
CA ASP A 340 8.40 16.94 -2.45
C ASP A 340 7.21 15.99 -2.66
N LEU A 341 6.20 16.08 -1.79
CA LEU A 341 4.96 15.32 -1.92
C LEU A 341 4.23 15.61 -3.24
N VAL A 342 4.17 16.88 -3.65
CA VAL A 342 3.61 17.26 -4.96
C VAL A 342 4.41 16.63 -6.08
N ASP A 343 5.73 16.78 -6.06
CA ASP A 343 6.58 16.32 -7.16
C ASP A 343 6.59 14.79 -7.30
N LEU A 344 6.63 14.06 -6.17
CA LEU A 344 6.46 12.61 -6.13
C LEU A 344 5.07 12.18 -6.65
N GLY A 345 4.02 12.90 -6.27
CA GLY A 345 2.63 12.54 -6.57
C GLY A 345 2.20 12.79 -8.02
N ARG A 346 2.78 13.77 -8.72
CA ARG A 346 2.37 14.20 -10.07
C ARG A 346 2.15 13.05 -11.04
N CYS A 347 3.13 12.15 -11.17
CA CYS A 347 3.05 11.03 -12.12
C CYS A 347 1.93 10.05 -11.73
N VAL A 348 1.81 9.74 -10.44
CA VAL A 348 0.78 8.82 -9.92
C VAL A 348 -0.62 9.38 -10.18
N TRP A 349 -0.84 10.66 -9.87
CA TRP A 349 -2.13 11.30 -10.06
C TRP A 349 -2.50 11.41 -11.54
N LYS A 350 -1.55 11.79 -12.39
CA LYS A 350 -1.75 11.89 -13.83
C LYS A 350 -2.18 10.56 -14.44
N VAL A 351 -1.45 9.47 -14.18
CA VAL A 351 -1.79 8.14 -14.73
C VAL A 351 -3.18 7.70 -14.26
N GLN A 352 -3.52 7.94 -12.99
CA GLN A 352 -4.85 7.60 -12.49
C GLN A 352 -5.95 8.47 -13.11
N ALA A 353 -5.74 9.77 -13.24
CA ALA A 353 -6.67 10.70 -13.86
C ALA A 353 -6.95 10.32 -15.32
N GLU A 354 -5.90 10.08 -16.11
CA GLU A 354 -6.04 9.67 -17.52
C GLU A 354 -6.82 8.36 -17.66
N ALA A 355 -6.59 7.39 -16.77
CA ALA A 355 -7.31 6.13 -16.75
C ALA A 355 -8.78 6.30 -16.35
N LEU A 356 -9.06 7.10 -15.31
CA LEU A 356 -10.42 7.39 -14.87
C LEU A 356 -11.19 8.19 -15.91
N ALA A 357 -10.57 9.12 -16.64
CA ALA A 357 -11.21 9.87 -17.71
C ALA A 357 -11.68 8.98 -18.88
N LYS A 358 -10.97 7.88 -19.14
CA LYS A 358 -11.28 6.90 -20.19
C LYS A 358 -12.24 5.80 -19.70
N ALA A 359 -12.55 5.75 -18.41
CA ALA A 359 -13.33 4.67 -17.84
C ALA A 359 -14.79 4.69 -18.34
N PRO A 360 -15.41 3.53 -18.58
CA PRO A 360 -16.76 3.46 -19.15
C PRO A 360 -17.86 4.00 -18.22
N PHE A 361 -17.56 4.23 -16.95
CA PHE A 361 -18.48 4.78 -15.95
C PHE A 361 -18.33 6.30 -15.73
N THR A 362 -17.27 6.94 -16.25
CA THR A 362 -17.07 8.39 -16.21
C THR A 362 -17.50 9.06 -17.51
N GLN A 363 -17.55 8.32 -18.62
CA GLN A 363 -18.11 8.78 -19.88
C GLN A 363 -19.64 8.85 -19.80
N SER A 364 -20.19 10.05 -19.67
CA SER A 364 -21.60 10.29 -19.95
C SER A 364 -21.84 9.98 -21.42
N LYS A 365 -22.53 8.88 -21.75
CA LYS A 365 -23.02 8.67 -23.11
C LYS A 365 -23.85 9.90 -23.47
N LYS A 366 -23.42 10.69 -24.47
CA LYS A 366 -24.32 11.60 -25.17
C LYS A 366 -25.47 10.73 -25.65
N GLY A 367 -26.69 10.99 -25.17
CA GLY A 367 -27.88 10.34 -25.70
C GLY A 367 -27.95 10.58 -27.21
N PRO A 368 -28.61 9.70 -27.99
CA PRO A 368 -28.73 9.90 -29.42
C PRO A 368 -29.36 11.28 -29.64
N THR A 369 -28.64 12.14 -30.34
CA THR A 369 -29.17 13.41 -30.84
C THR A 369 -30.37 13.03 -31.70
N ARG A 370 -31.58 13.19 -31.17
CA ARG A 370 -32.79 13.21 -32.00
C ARG A 370 -32.66 14.45 -32.89
N CYS A 371 -32.15 14.26 -34.10
CA CYS A 371 -32.46 15.18 -35.19
C CYS A 371 -33.97 15.09 -35.40
N SER A 372 -34.71 16.05 -34.85
CA SER A 372 -36.05 16.37 -35.32
C SER A 372 -35.93 16.81 -36.78
N LYS A 373 -36.42 15.97 -37.70
CA LYS A 373 -36.76 16.43 -39.04
C LYS A 373 -37.94 17.40 -38.91
N PRO A 374 -37.91 18.56 -39.58
CA PRO A 374 -39.09 19.41 -39.68
C PRO A 374 -40.09 18.77 -40.64
N ALA A 375 -41.36 18.74 -40.23
CA ALA A 375 -42.52 18.68 -41.10
C ALA A 375 -43.51 19.73 -40.59
#